data_AF-A0A151U827-F1
#
_entry.id   AF-A0A151U827-F1
#
_cell.length_a   1.000
_cell.length_b   1.000
_cell.length_c   1.000
_cell.angle_alpha   90.00
_cell.angle_beta   90.00
_cell.angle_gamma   90.00
#
_symmetry.space_group_name_H-M   'P 1'
#
loop_
_entity.id
_entity.type
_entity.pdbx_description
1 polymer ?
#
loop_
_entity_poly.entity_id
_entity_poly.type
_entity_poly.pdbx_seq_one_letter_code
_entity_poly.pdbx_strand_id
1 'polypeptide(L)'
;MASLQHPTASLQSKHALIPRNSLAQKPILNISLPGTTFTPLKLKFASFSLSATRRSQGASGARMSATAASSYAAALADVAFSNNTLDATTSDIEKIDEIFADPKVSDYFADPTLAVEQKRKLVDEIAESSGFQPHTRNFLYILVDAQRIDLINEIAKEFELVYNALTDTELAVVTSVVKLESQHLAQIAKQVQKLTGAKNVRIKTLLDPALVAGFTVRYGNSGSKLIDMSVRKQLEDIAAQLELGDISLAV
;
A
#
# COMPACT_ATOMS: atom_id res chain seq x y z
N MET A 1 -63.04 26.58 25.36
CA MET A 1 -62.19 26.39 24.17
C MET A 1 -61.59 27.73 23.82
N ALA A 2 -60.26 27.77 23.71
CA ALA A 2 -59.43 28.97 23.76
C ALA A 2 -59.56 29.84 22.50
N SER A 3 -59.74 31.15 22.72
CA SER A 3 -59.66 32.21 21.70
C SER A 3 -58.20 32.55 21.43
N LEU A 4 -57.71 32.24 20.23
CA LEU A 4 -56.40 32.61 19.73
C LEU A 4 -56.36 34.11 19.42
N GLN A 5 -55.65 34.86 20.27
CA GLN A 5 -55.13 36.19 19.96
C GLN A 5 -53.79 36.04 19.26
N HIS A 6 -53.63 36.65 18.08
CA HIS A 6 -52.31 36.95 17.52
C HIS A 6 -52.24 38.46 17.25
N PRO A 7 -51.44 39.22 18.01
CA PRO A 7 -51.03 40.55 17.60
C PRO A 7 -49.79 40.49 16.69
N THR A 8 -49.85 41.31 15.66
CA THR A 8 -48.84 41.58 14.63
C THR A 8 -47.57 42.20 15.24
N ALA A 9 -46.43 41.50 15.11
CA ALA A 9 -45.12 42.04 15.45
C ALA A 9 -44.46 42.64 14.20
N SER A 10 -44.35 43.96 14.19
CA SER A 10 -43.51 44.74 13.28
C SER A 10 -42.07 44.70 13.79
N LEU A 11 -41.12 44.33 12.93
CA LEU A 11 -39.69 44.43 13.23
C LEU A 11 -39.03 45.40 12.26
N GLN A 12 -38.71 46.56 12.83
CA GLN A 12 -38.00 47.67 12.24
C GLN A 12 -36.55 47.28 11.86
N SER A 13 -36.19 47.67 10.65
CA SER A 13 -34.83 47.81 10.15
C SER A 13 -33.99 48.73 11.06
N LYS A 14 -32.90 48.21 11.63
CA LYS A 14 -31.80 49.03 12.17
C LYS A 14 -30.51 48.65 11.46
N HIS A 15 -30.19 49.43 10.43
CA HIS A 15 -28.85 49.55 9.87
C HIS A 15 -27.94 50.17 10.94
N ALA A 16 -26.97 49.42 11.44
CA ALA A 16 -25.87 49.94 12.25
C ALA A 16 -24.63 50.09 11.38
N LEU A 17 -24.19 51.33 11.21
CA LEU A 17 -22.94 51.74 10.58
C LEU A 17 -21.75 51.30 11.44
N ILE A 18 -20.78 50.60 10.86
CA ILE A 18 -19.48 50.30 11.47
C ILE A 18 -18.45 51.30 10.90
N PRO A 19 -17.71 52.04 11.75
CA PRO A 19 -16.76 53.04 11.27
C PRO A 19 -15.45 52.44 10.75
N ARG A 20 -14.95 53.05 9.68
CA ARG A 20 -13.61 52.86 9.09
C ARG A 20 -12.53 53.08 10.15
N ASN A 21 -11.74 52.04 10.43
CA ASN A 21 -10.52 52.19 11.22
C ASN A 21 -9.35 52.54 10.30
N SER A 22 -8.67 53.63 10.65
CA SER A 22 -7.63 54.31 9.90
C SER A 22 -6.27 53.60 9.99
N LEU A 23 -5.53 53.72 8.89
CA LEU A 23 -4.13 53.37 8.70
C LEU A 23 -3.24 53.75 9.90
N ALA A 24 -2.63 52.75 10.53
CA ALA A 24 -1.48 52.92 11.42
C ALA A 24 -0.26 52.24 10.77
N GLN A 25 0.55 53.05 10.10
CA GLN A 25 1.88 52.68 9.61
C GLN A 25 2.80 52.42 10.81
N LYS A 26 3.46 51.26 10.84
CA LYS A 26 4.55 50.98 11.80
C LYS A 26 5.89 51.46 11.22
N PRO A 27 6.76 52.11 12.01
CA PRO A 27 8.02 52.63 11.50
C PRO A 27 9.06 51.52 11.29
N ILE A 28 9.80 51.65 10.19
CA ILE A 28 10.96 50.84 9.82
C ILE A 28 12.12 51.24 10.74
N LEU A 29 12.61 50.31 11.57
CA LEU A 29 13.82 50.51 12.37
C LEU A 29 15.05 50.18 11.51
N ASN A 30 15.76 51.25 11.16
CA ASN A 30 17.07 51.25 10.53
C ASN A 30 18.15 50.90 11.58
N ILE A 31 18.83 49.76 11.44
CA ILE A 31 19.88 49.33 12.36
C ILE A 31 21.23 49.47 11.66
N SER A 32 21.92 50.57 11.96
CA SER A 32 23.31 50.82 11.58
C SER A 32 24.25 50.09 12.56
N LEU A 33 25.15 49.24 12.06
CA LEU A 33 26.27 48.69 12.83
C LEU A 33 27.56 49.42 12.44
N PRO A 34 28.30 50.05 13.38
CA PRO A 34 29.66 50.48 13.12
C PRO A 34 30.63 49.31 13.26
N GLY A 35 31.59 49.24 12.34
CA GLY A 35 32.60 48.20 12.30
C GLY A 35 33.49 48.16 13.54
N THR A 36 33.77 46.94 14.02
CA THR A 36 34.89 46.66 14.91
C THR A 36 35.55 45.34 14.51
N THR A 37 36.86 45.35 14.64
CA THR A 37 37.86 44.37 14.22
C THR A 37 37.68 42.98 14.84
N PHE A 38 37.66 41.94 14.00
CA PHE A 38 37.65 40.53 14.43
C PHE A 38 39.07 40.05 14.79
N THR A 39 39.33 39.78 16.06
CA THR A 39 40.48 38.99 16.53
C THR A 39 40.04 37.53 16.77
N PRO A 40 40.67 36.50 16.16
CA PRO A 40 40.26 35.12 16.39
C PRO A 40 40.82 34.57 17.70
N LEU A 41 39.92 34.11 18.59
CA LEU A 41 40.27 33.35 19.78
C LEU A 41 40.71 31.93 19.38
N LYS A 42 41.94 31.56 19.71
CA LYS A 42 42.52 30.24 19.42
C LYS A 42 42.06 29.22 20.48
N LEU A 43 40.99 28.49 20.18
CA LEU A 43 40.50 27.38 21.03
C LEU A 43 41.35 26.12 20.82
N LYS A 44 41.95 25.64 21.92
CA LYS A 44 42.76 24.42 21.99
C LYS A 44 41.82 23.22 22.02
N PHE A 45 41.62 22.53 20.89
CA PHE A 45 40.88 21.28 20.86
C PHE A 45 41.73 20.17 21.48
N ALA A 46 41.36 19.73 22.68
CA ALA A 46 41.87 18.49 23.26
C ALA A 46 41.38 17.33 22.39
N SER A 47 42.31 16.49 21.92
CA SER A 47 42.05 15.28 21.15
C SER A 47 41.28 14.27 22.00
N PHE A 48 39.96 14.29 21.89
CA PHE A 48 39.08 13.27 22.45
C PHE A 48 39.07 12.08 21.47
N SER A 49 39.76 10.99 21.83
CA SER A 49 39.69 9.75 21.07
C SER A 49 38.29 9.16 21.20
N LEU A 50 37.46 9.31 20.17
CA LEU A 50 36.21 8.57 20.08
C LEU A 50 36.52 7.11 19.73
N SER A 51 36.36 6.23 20.71
CA SER A 51 36.13 4.81 20.48
C SER A 51 34.80 4.64 19.73
N ALA A 52 34.90 4.41 18.43
CA ALA A 52 33.77 4.18 17.55
C ALA A 52 33.21 2.76 17.75
N THR A 53 32.28 2.62 18.71
CA THR A 53 31.33 1.50 18.72
C THR A 53 29.93 2.06 18.95
N ARG A 54 29.37 2.69 17.90
CA ARG A 54 27.90 2.79 17.79
C ARG A 54 27.39 1.56 17.06
N ARG A 55 27.07 0.51 17.82
CA ARG A 55 26.11 -0.50 17.38
C ARG A 55 24.74 0.15 17.35
N SER A 56 24.37 0.69 16.20
CA SER A 56 22.96 0.84 15.81
C SER A 56 22.55 -0.51 15.22
N GLN A 57 22.07 -1.41 16.07
CA GLN A 57 21.20 -2.50 15.65
C GLN A 57 19.79 -2.06 16.03
N GLY A 58 18.99 -1.78 15.01
CA GLY A 58 17.61 -1.36 15.17
C GLY A 58 17.04 -0.94 13.82
N ALA A 59 16.30 -1.88 13.22
CA ALA A 59 15.43 -1.74 12.05
C ALA A 59 16.05 -1.80 10.63
N SER A 60 15.48 -2.74 9.86
CA SER A 60 15.50 -2.89 8.39
C SER A 60 16.75 -3.48 7.73
N GLY A 61 17.03 -4.74 8.09
CA GLY A 61 17.79 -5.67 7.27
C GLY A 61 16.89 -6.33 6.22
N ALA A 62 16.42 -5.57 5.25
CA ALA A 62 15.87 -6.06 3.97
C ALA A 62 15.83 -4.89 2.97
N ARG A 63 16.98 -4.38 2.55
CA ARG A 63 17.06 -3.46 1.41
C ARG A 63 17.51 -4.24 0.19
N MET A 64 16.55 -4.77 -0.58
CA MET A 64 16.82 -5.20 -1.96
C MET A 64 15.57 -4.98 -2.82
N SER A 65 15.73 -4.06 -3.78
CA SER A 65 14.73 -3.45 -4.68
C SER A 65 13.73 -2.47 -4.04
N ALA A 66 14.21 -1.34 -3.52
CA ALA A 66 13.32 -0.23 -3.14
C ALA A 66 12.84 0.51 -4.40
N THR A 67 11.85 -0.06 -5.09
CA THR A 67 11.10 0.65 -6.13
C THR A 67 10.34 1.81 -5.48
N ALA A 68 10.07 2.89 -6.23
CA ALA A 68 9.27 3.99 -5.69
C ALA A 68 7.91 3.48 -5.19
N ALA A 69 7.29 2.55 -5.92
CA ALA A 69 6.05 1.89 -5.55
C ALA A 69 6.13 1.18 -4.18
N SER A 70 7.17 0.38 -3.93
CA SER A 70 7.35 -0.32 -2.64
C SER A 70 7.43 0.64 -1.44
N SER A 71 8.03 1.82 -1.65
CA SER A 71 8.16 2.84 -0.59
C SER A 71 6.81 3.49 -0.27
N TYR A 72 5.99 3.78 -1.29
CA TYR A 72 4.64 4.29 -1.10
C TYR A 72 3.72 3.24 -0.46
N ALA A 73 3.82 1.98 -0.91
CA ALA A 73 3.05 0.87 -0.35
C ALA A 73 3.37 0.66 1.14
N ALA A 74 4.66 0.66 1.52
CA ALA A 74 5.08 0.58 2.91
C ALA A 74 4.55 1.75 3.75
N ALA A 75 4.65 2.99 3.24
CA ALA A 75 4.13 4.16 3.94
C ALA A 75 2.62 4.10 4.15
N LEU A 76 1.86 3.64 3.15
CA LEU A 76 0.41 3.48 3.26
C LEU A 76 0.05 2.39 4.27
N ALA A 77 0.78 1.27 4.25
CA ALA A 77 0.59 0.17 5.20
C ALA A 77 0.90 0.60 6.65
N ASP A 78 1.95 1.39 6.87
CA ASP A 78 2.31 1.93 8.19
C ASP A 78 1.19 2.84 8.75
N VAL A 79 0.59 3.68 7.89
CA VAL A 79 -0.55 4.53 8.26
C VAL A 79 -1.78 3.70 8.58
N ALA A 80 -2.09 2.70 7.74
CA ALA A 80 -3.23 1.81 7.94
C ALA A 80 -3.08 0.96 9.22
N PHE A 81 -1.86 0.51 9.52
CA PHE A 81 -1.53 -0.21 10.76
C PHE A 81 -1.69 0.69 11.98
N SER A 82 -1.19 1.92 11.93
CA SER A 82 -1.32 2.90 13.03
C SER A 82 -2.77 3.24 13.35
N ASN A 83 -3.63 3.28 12.32
CA ASN A 83 -5.05 3.57 12.44
C ASN A 83 -5.90 2.32 12.73
N ASN A 84 -5.31 1.11 12.77
CA ASN A 84 -6.02 -0.17 12.85
C ASN A 84 -7.08 -0.37 11.74
N THR A 85 -6.89 0.25 10.57
CA THR A 85 -7.81 0.18 9.42
C THR A 85 -7.24 -0.65 8.28
N LEU A 86 -6.41 -1.64 8.61
CA LEU A 86 -5.60 -2.40 7.66
C LEU A 86 -6.47 -3.19 6.66
N ASP A 87 -7.49 -3.91 7.14
CA ASP A 87 -8.41 -4.65 6.27
C ASP A 87 -9.28 -3.74 5.39
N ALA A 88 -9.76 -2.63 5.94
CA ALA A 88 -10.53 -1.64 5.20
C ALA A 88 -9.70 -1.00 4.07
N THR A 89 -8.45 -0.65 4.37
CA THR A 89 -7.51 -0.08 3.39
C THR A 89 -7.18 -1.09 2.28
N THR A 90 -7.10 -2.37 2.63
CA THR A 90 -6.87 -3.44 1.66
C THR A 90 -8.04 -3.55 0.68
N SER A 91 -9.29 -3.50 1.18
CA SER A 91 -10.47 -3.48 0.32
C SER A 91 -10.52 -2.23 -0.57
N ASP A 92 -10.12 -1.07 -0.05
CA ASP A 92 -10.03 0.14 -0.86
C ASP A 92 -9.01 -0.01 -2.00
N ILE A 93 -7.84 -0.60 -1.72
CA ILE A 93 -6.79 -0.80 -2.73
C ILE A 93 -7.20 -1.84 -3.77
N GLU A 94 -7.88 -2.92 -3.37
CA GLU A 94 -8.46 -3.90 -4.32
C GLU A 94 -9.43 -3.20 -5.29
N LYS A 95 -10.30 -2.32 -4.80
CA LYS A 95 -11.20 -1.51 -5.66
C LYS A 95 -10.43 -0.54 -6.56
N ILE A 96 -9.36 0.08 -6.05
CA ILE A 96 -8.52 0.97 -6.85
C ILE A 96 -7.89 0.18 -8.00
N ASP A 97 -7.33 -1.01 -7.74
CA ASP A 97 -6.75 -1.86 -8.78
C ASP A 97 -7.80 -2.23 -9.86
N GLU A 98 -9.04 -2.53 -9.46
CA GLU A 98 -10.15 -2.77 -10.40
C GLU A 98 -10.48 -1.54 -11.26
N ILE A 99 -10.48 -0.34 -10.69
CA ILE A 99 -10.79 0.91 -11.42
C ILE A 99 -9.66 1.30 -12.37
N PHE A 100 -8.41 1.12 -11.95
CA PHE A 100 -7.22 1.41 -12.76
C PHE A 100 -6.88 0.30 -13.76
N ALA A 101 -7.57 -0.84 -13.72
CA ALA A 101 -7.52 -1.85 -14.78
C ALA A 101 -8.18 -1.36 -16.08
N ASP A 102 -9.08 -0.37 -16.01
CA ASP A 102 -9.66 0.24 -17.19
C ASP A 102 -8.64 1.16 -17.90
N PRO A 103 -8.28 0.89 -19.16
CA PRO A 103 -7.22 1.65 -19.85
C PRO A 103 -7.57 3.12 -20.03
N LYS A 104 -8.85 3.45 -20.10
CA LYS A 104 -9.32 4.85 -20.19
C LYS A 104 -8.95 5.66 -18.95
N VAL A 105 -9.01 5.03 -17.78
CA VAL A 105 -8.67 5.66 -16.51
C VAL A 105 -7.16 5.81 -16.40
N SER A 106 -6.40 4.75 -16.72
CA SER A 106 -4.94 4.83 -16.71
C SER A 106 -4.40 5.89 -17.68
N ASP A 107 -4.95 5.96 -18.90
CA ASP A 107 -4.51 6.92 -19.92
C ASP A 107 -4.84 8.36 -19.51
N TYR A 108 -5.99 8.58 -18.87
CA TYR A 108 -6.35 9.90 -18.33
C TYR A 108 -5.36 10.35 -17.25
N PHE A 109 -4.95 9.45 -16.36
CA PHE A 109 -4.01 9.79 -15.31
C PHE A 109 -2.56 9.93 -15.81
N ALA A 110 -2.20 9.20 -16.87
CA ALA A 110 -0.89 9.27 -17.52
C ALA A 110 -0.69 10.54 -18.35
N ASP A 111 -1.74 11.21 -18.83
CA ASP A 111 -1.62 12.42 -19.64
C ASP A 111 -1.07 13.60 -18.81
N PRO A 112 0.14 14.12 -19.12
CA PRO A 112 0.73 15.23 -18.38
C PRO A 112 0.13 16.60 -18.74
N THR A 113 -0.67 16.70 -19.82
CA THR A 113 -1.28 17.96 -20.27
C THR A 113 -2.48 18.38 -19.43
N LEU A 114 -3.07 17.44 -18.69
CA LEU A 114 -4.20 17.68 -17.80
C LEU A 114 -3.77 18.36 -16.51
N ALA A 115 -4.53 19.37 -16.11
CA ALA A 115 -4.27 20.10 -14.88
C ALA A 115 -4.48 19.20 -13.65
N VAL A 116 -3.60 19.35 -12.64
CA VAL A 116 -3.65 18.60 -11.38
C VAL A 116 -5.03 18.74 -10.70
N GLU A 117 -5.65 19.92 -10.78
CA GLU A 117 -6.98 20.18 -10.23
C GLU A 117 -8.09 19.34 -10.88
N GLN A 118 -7.98 19.04 -12.18
CA GLN A 118 -8.95 18.16 -12.87
C GLN A 118 -8.77 16.70 -12.44
N LYS A 119 -7.50 16.26 -12.31
CA LYS A 119 -7.19 14.92 -11.79
C LYS A 119 -7.69 14.73 -10.36
N ARG A 120 -7.53 15.74 -9.49
CA ARG A 120 -8.05 15.72 -8.12
C ARG A 120 -9.58 15.59 -8.07
N LYS A 121 -10.30 16.29 -8.95
CA LYS A 121 -11.77 16.17 -9.04
C LYS A 121 -12.22 14.77 -9.41
N LEU A 122 -11.56 14.12 -10.37
CA LEU A 122 -11.89 12.73 -10.69
C LEU A 122 -11.56 11.79 -9.52
N VAL A 123 -10.45 12.00 -8.82
CA VAL A 123 -10.13 11.23 -7.61
C VAL A 123 -11.22 11.40 -6.55
N ASP A 124 -11.79 12.59 -6.40
CA ASP A 124 -12.90 12.83 -5.48
C ASP A 124 -14.17 12.08 -5.88
N GLU A 125 -14.55 12.16 -7.15
CA GLU A 125 -15.71 11.43 -7.68
C GLU A 125 -15.54 9.91 -7.47
N ILE A 126 -14.34 9.38 -7.71
CA ILE A 126 -14.01 7.96 -7.48
C ILE A 126 -14.07 7.60 -6.00
N ALA A 127 -13.51 8.45 -5.12
CA ALA A 127 -13.47 8.22 -3.68
C ALA A 127 -14.86 8.27 -3.04
N GLU A 128 -15.71 9.19 -3.49
CA GLU A 128 -17.10 9.31 -3.04
C GLU A 128 -17.94 8.13 -3.54
N SER A 129 -17.76 7.72 -4.80
CA SER A 129 -18.50 6.58 -5.37
C SER A 129 -18.15 5.25 -4.69
N SER A 130 -16.88 5.07 -4.31
CA SER A 130 -16.36 3.80 -3.77
C SER A 130 -16.36 3.72 -2.24
N GLY A 131 -16.59 4.86 -1.57
CA GLY A 131 -16.61 4.98 -0.11
C GLY A 131 -15.25 4.79 0.54
N PHE A 132 -14.18 5.34 -0.05
CA PHE A 132 -12.81 5.15 0.45
C PHE A 132 -12.57 5.80 1.81
N GLN A 133 -11.62 5.23 2.56
CA GLN A 133 -11.16 5.82 3.81
C GLN A 133 -10.47 7.18 3.59
N PRO A 134 -10.51 8.08 4.60
CA PRO A 134 -9.89 9.41 4.50
C PRO A 134 -8.39 9.36 4.21
N HIS A 135 -7.65 8.40 4.79
CA HIS A 135 -6.22 8.24 4.54
C HIS A 135 -5.94 7.70 3.13
N THR A 136 -6.78 6.83 2.58
CA THR A 136 -6.68 6.36 1.19
C THR A 136 -6.91 7.50 0.20
N ARG A 137 -7.93 8.34 0.43
CA ARG A 137 -8.17 9.55 -0.38
C ARG A 137 -6.98 10.51 -0.34
N ASN A 138 -6.46 10.79 0.85
CA ASN A 138 -5.29 11.66 1.01
C ASN A 138 -4.05 11.08 0.32
N PHE A 139 -3.88 9.76 0.34
CA PHE A 139 -2.81 9.09 -0.37
C PHE A 139 -2.91 9.28 -1.89
N LEU A 140 -4.11 9.16 -2.47
CA LEU A 140 -4.33 9.44 -3.90
C LEU A 140 -4.00 10.89 -4.26
N TYR A 141 -4.33 11.86 -3.40
CA TYR A 141 -3.91 13.24 -3.62
C TYR A 141 -2.40 13.42 -3.64
N ILE A 142 -1.69 12.78 -2.72
CA ILE A 142 -0.21 12.82 -2.69
C ILE A 142 0.36 12.24 -3.97
N LEU A 143 -0.21 11.15 -4.50
CA LEU A 143 0.23 10.56 -5.77
C LEU A 143 -0.03 11.47 -6.97
N VAL A 144 -1.18 12.14 -7.01
CA VAL A 144 -1.53 13.11 -8.05
C VAL A 144 -0.61 14.33 -7.99
N ASP A 145 -0.34 14.86 -6.80
CA ASP A 145 0.54 16.01 -6.58
C ASP A 145 2.00 15.69 -6.94
N ALA A 146 2.43 14.47 -6.64
CA ALA A 146 3.76 13.98 -7.00
C ALA A 146 3.88 13.57 -8.48
N GLN A 147 2.80 13.65 -9.26
CA GLN A 147 2.71 13.16 -10.65
C GLN A 147 3.16 11.69 -10.78
N ARG A 148 2.85 10.86 -9.78
CA ARG A 148 3.23 9.43 -9.71
C ARG A 148 2.03 8.49 -9.65
N ILE A 149 0.89 8.98 -10.10
CA ILE A 149 -0.36 8.21 -10.13
C ILE A 149 -0.28 7.00 -11.07
N ASP A 150 0.57 7.05 -12.09
CA ASP A 150 0.79 5.96 -13.04
C ASP A 150 1.34 4.68 -12.38
N LEU A 151 2.02 4.84 -11.23
CA LEU A 151 2.58 3.74 -10.45
C LEU A 151 1.53 3.04 -9.57
N ILE A 152 0.26 3.45 -9.60
CA ILE A 152 -0.76 2.93 -8.69
C ILE A 152 -0.95 1.41 -8.81
N ASN A 153 -0.87 0.87 -10.03
CA ASN A 153 -0.98 -0.58 -10.27
C ASN A 153 0.21 -1.35 -9.68
N GLU A 154 1.39 -0.75 -9.67
CA GLU A 154 2.56 -1.33 -9.00
C GLU A 154 2.44 -1.20 -7.48
N ILE A 155 1.97 -0.06 -6.99
CA ILE A 155 1.74 0.19 -5.56
C ILE A 155 0.72 -0.80 -5.00
N ALA A 156 -0.37 -1.10 -5.72
CA ALA A 156 -1.38 -2.06 -5.29
C ALA A 156 -0.78 -3.46 -5.10
N LYS A 157 0.05 -3.92 -6.04
CA LYS A 157 0.75 -5.22 -5.95
C LYS A 157 1.74 -5.26 -4.78
N GLU A 158 2.54 -4.20 -4.63
CA GLU A 158 3.50 -4.08 -3.52
C GLU A 158 2.78 -4.01 -2.17
N PHE A 159 1.62 -3.33 -2.10
CA PHE A 159 0.83 -3.26 -0.88
C PHE A 159 0.31 -4.63 -0.46
N GLU A 160 -0.14 -5.48 -1.40
CA GLU A 160 -0.53 -6.85 -1.08
C GLU A 160 0.63 -7.64 -0.45
N LEU A 161 1.86 -7.46 -0.94
CA LEU A 161 3.04 -8.10 -0.36
C LEU A 161 3.33 -7.59 1.06
N VAL A 162 3.24 -6.28 1.28
CA VAL A 162 3.45 -5.67 2.61
C VAL A 162 2.34 -6.12 3.59
N TYR A 163 1.08 -6.17 3.15
CA TYR A 163 -0.05 -6.69 3.93
C TYR A 163 0.22 -8.12 4.43
N ASN A 164 0.64 -8.99 3.51
CA ASN A 164 0.93 -10.39 3.80
C ASN A 164 2.08 -10.52 4.80
N ALA A 165 3.12 -9.68 4.67
CA ALA A 165 4.23 -9.64 5.60
C ALA A 165 3.84 -9.13 7.00
N LEU A 166 2.96 -8.13 7.10
CA LEU A 166 2.50 -7.58 8.39
C LEU A 166 1.56 -8.51 9.15
N THR A 167 0.72 -9.26 8.42
CA THR A 167 -0.30 -10.15 9.01
C THR A 167 0.20 -11.57 9.25
N ASP A 168 1.47 -11.88 8.91
CA ASP A 168 2.00 -13.25 8.82
C ASP A 168 1.08 -14.16 7.98
N THR A 169 0.45 -13.58 6.94
CA THR A 169 -0.44 -14.29 6.02
C THR A 169 0.35 -14.72 4.80
N GLU A 170 0.30 -16.00 4.47
CA GLU A 170 0.94 -16.51 3.27
C GLU A 170 -0.03 -16.64 2.11
N LEU A 171 0.39 -16.16 0.94
CA LEU A 171 -0.35 -16.33 -0.30
C LEU A 171 -0.01 -17.69 -0.94
N ALA A 172 -1.03 -18.52 -1.14
CA ALA A 172 -0.94 -19.78 -1.86
C ALA A 172 -1.77 -19.72 -3.15
N VAL A 173 -1.13 -19.94 -4.30
CA VAL A 173 -1.79 -20.02 -5.60
C VAL A 173 -2.02 -21.49 -5.91
N VAL A 174 -3.29 -21.92 -5.93
CA VAL A 174 -3.70 -23.28 -6.25
C VAL A 174 -4.17 -23.30 -7.69
N THR A 175 -3.49 -24.08 -8.53
CA THR A 175 -3.87 -24.26 -9.94
C THR A 175 -4.47 -25.65 -10.11
N SER A 176 -5.69 -25.73 -10.63
CA SER A 176 -6.39 -27.00 -10.85
C SER A 176 -7.15 -27.02 -12.18
N VAL A 177 -7.47 -28.22 -12.67
CA VAL A 177 -8.25 -28.40 -13.91
C VAL A 177 -9.71 -27.98 -13.71
N VAL A 178 -10.24 -28.32 -12.54
CA VAL A 178 -11.64 -28.11 -12.16
C VAL A 178 -11.68 -27.21 -10.94
N LYS A 179 -12.76 -26.44 -10.81
CA LYS A 179 -13.01 -25.63 -9.62
C LYS A 179 -13.09 -26.53 -8.39
N LEU A 180 -12.18 -26.31 -7.44
CA LEU A 180 -12.13 -27.08 -6.21
C LEU A 180 -13.26 -26.68 -5.27
N GLU A 181 -13.79 -27.65 -4.54
CA GLU A 181 -14.75 -27.40 -3.46
C GLU A 181 -14.08 -26.72 -2.27
N SER A 182 -14.85 -25.95 -1.51
CA SER A 182 -14.37 -25.21 -0.33
C SER A 182 -13.75 -26.12 0.74
N GLN A 183 -14.22 -27.37 0.84
CA GLN A 183 -13.66 -28.37 1.76
C GLN A 183 -12.20 -28.72 1.40
N HIS A 184 -11.92 -28.93 0.11
CA HIS A 184 -10.57 -29.24 -0.37
C HIS A 184 -9.64 -28.04 -0.22
N LEU A 185 -10.13 -26.82 -0.52
CA LEU A 185 -9.36 -25.60 -0.30
C LEU A 185 -8.99 -25.41 1.17
N ALA A 186 -9.91 -25.70 2.11
CA ALA A 186 -9.62 -25.62 3.54
C ALA A 186 -8.60 -26.66 4.00
N GLN A 187 -8.60 -27.87 3.41
CA GLN A 187 -7.57 -28.89 3.67
C GLN A 187 -6.21 -28.44 3.15
N ILE A 188 -6.15 -27.91 1.92
CA ILE A 188 -4.92 -27.36 1.33
C ILE A 188 -4.38 -26.21 2.20
N ALA A 189 -5.24 -25.29 2.63
CA ALA A 189 -4.86 -24.19 3.53
C ALA A 189 -4.19 -24.70 4.81
N LYS A 190 -4.80 -25.71 5.47
CA LYS A 190 -4.23 -26.33 6.67
C LYS A 190 -2.90 -27.01 6.41
N GLN A 191 -2.75 -27.68 5.27
CA GLN A 191 -1.49 -28.32 4.88
C GLN A 191 -0.40 -27.26 4.67
N VAL A 192 -0.69 -26.21 3.90
CA VAL A 192 0.26 -25.11 3.65
C VAL A 192 0.62 -24.45 4.97
N GLN A 193 -0.35 -24.15 5.83
CA GLN A 193 -0.12 -23.56 7.15
C GLN A 193 0.84 -24.39 8.01
N LYS A 194 0.71 -25.73 7.99
CA LYS A 194 1.63 -26.64 8.69
C LYS A 194 3.05 -26.62 8.10
N LEU A 195 3.17 -26.52 6.77
CA LEU A 195 4.46 -26.56 6.08
C LEU A 195 5.24 -25.26 6.25
N THR A 196 4.56 -24.11 6.32
CA THR A 196 5.23 -22.82 6.41
C THR A 196 5.18 -22.17 7.77
N GLY A 197 4.31 -22.64 8.67
CA GLY A 197 4.17 -22.06 10.01
C GLY A 197 3.50 -20.69 10.03
N ALA A 198 2.87 -20.27 8.93
CA ALA A 198 2.16 -18.99 8.82
C ALA A 198 0.93 -18.96 9.74
N LYS A 199 0.54 -17.75 10.19
CA LYS A 199 -0.68 -17.60 11.01
C LYS A 199 -1.94 -17.80 10.20
N ASN A 200 -1.95 -17.26 8.97
CA ASN A 200 -3.07 -17.36 8.04
C ASN A 200 -2.56 -17.72 6.64
N VAL A 201 -3.43 -18.31 5.83
CA VAL A 201 -3.15 -18.63 4.42
C VAL A 201 -4.28 -18.10 3.56
N ARG A 202 -3.96 -17.20 2.63
CA ARG A 202 -4.88 -16.73 1.58
C ARG A 202 -4.69 -17.59 0.34
N ILE A 203 -5.76 -18.20 -0.15
CA ILE A 203 -5.72 -19.04 -1.36
C ILE A 203 -6.26 -18.27 -2.57
N LYS A 204 -5.46 -18.14 -3.62
CA LYS A 204 -5.91 -17.73 -4.96
C LYS A 204 -6.05 -18.97 -5.83
N THR A 205 -7.23 -19.20 -6.41
CA THR A 205 -7.49 -20.35 -7.29
C THR A 205 -7.36 -19.95 -8.76
N LEU A 206 -6.55 -20.68 -9.52
CA LEU A 206 -6.42 -20.54 -10.96
C LEU A 206 -6.86 -21.84 -11.65
N LEU A 207 -7.53 -21.71 -12.79
CA LEU A 207 -7.92 -22.85 -13.61
C LEU A 207 -6.97 -22.99 -14.78
N ASP A 208 -6.31 -24.14 -14.89
CA ASP A 208 -5.44 -24.47 -16.01
C ASP A 208 -5.89 -25.79 -16.67
N PRO A 209 -6.52 -25.72 -17.85
CA PRO A 209 -6.93 -26.91 -18.61
C PRO A 209 -5.75 -27.74 -19.16
N ALA A 210 -4.53 -27.20 -19.18
CA ALA A 210 -3.36 -27.96 -19.65
C ALA A 210 -2.95 -29.07 -18.66
N LEU A 211 -3.38 -28.96 -17.40
CA LEU A 211 -3.25 -30.03 -16.43
C LEU A 211 -4.26 -31.15 -16.78
N VAL A 212 -3.79 -32.39 -16.86
CA VAL A 212 -4.66 -33.55 -17.16
C VAL A 212 -5.57 -33.88 -15.98
N ALA A 213 -4.97 -33.93 -14.78
CA ALA A 213 -5.66 -34.20 -13.52
C ALA A 213 -4.76 -33.81 -12.32
N GLY A 214 -5.39 -33.51 -11.19
CA GLY A 214 -4.73 -33.09 -9.95
C GLY A 214 -4.67 -31.56 -9.79
N PHE A 215 -3.78 -31.10 -8.92
CA PHE A 215 -3.58 -29.68 -8.64
C PHE A 215 -2.11 -29.37 -8.34
N THR A 216 -1.72 -28.11 -8.52
CA THR A 216 -0.42 -27.59 -8.09
C THR A 216 -0.63 -26.43 -7.12
N VAL A 217 0.23 -26.33 -6.10
CA VAL A 217 0.20 -25.26 -5.11
C VAL A 217 1.52 -24.53 -5.14
N ARG A 218 1.50 -23.24 -5.44
CA ARG A 218 2.66 -22.35 -5.36
C ARG A 218 2.53 -21.46 -4.13
N TYR A 219 3.56 -21.38 -3.32
CA TYR A 219 3.57 -20.57 -2.08
C TYR A 219 4.97 -20.01 -1.80
N GLY A 220 5.06 -19.14 -0.79
CA GLY A 220 6.26 -18.37 -0.44
C GLY A 220 6.28 -16.96 -1.04
N ASN A 221 7.07 -16.06 -0.43
CA ASN A 221 7.14 -14.62 -0.74
C ASN A 221 7.41 -14.28 -2.22
N SER A 222 8.01 -15.21 -2.98
CA SER A 222 8.30 -15.06 -4.41
C SER A 222 7.74 -16.22 -5.25
N GLY A 223 6.87 -17.06 -4.67
CA GLY A 223 6.32 -18.24 -5.34
C GLY A 223 7.35 -19.33 -5.65
N SER A 224 8.47 -19.35 -4.91
CA SER A 224 9.59 -20.28 -5.16
C SER A 224 9.28 -21.72 -4.74
N LYS A 225 8.33 -21.92 -3.82
CA LYS A 225 7.96 -23.25 -3.36
C LYS A 225 6.76 -23.73 -4.17
N LEU A 226 6.91 -24.91 -4.77
CA LEU A 226 5.89 -25.52 -5.62
C LEU A 226 5.65 -26.96 -5.16
N ILE A 227 4.41 -27.25 -4.80
CA ILE A 227 3.93 -28.60 -4.56
C ILE A 227 3.12 -28.99 -5.78
N ASP A 228 3.67 -29.89 -6.58
CA ASP A 228 2.97 -30.48 -7.72
C ASP A 228 2.40 -31.84 -7.31
N MET A 229 1.06 -31.93 -7.36
CA MET A 229 0.28 -33.16 -7.15
C MET A 229 -0.54 -33.49 -8.40
N SER A 230 -0.02 -33.14 -9.58
CA SER A 230 -0.61 -33.52 -10.86
C SER A 230 -0.33 -34.97 -11.20
N VAL A 231 -1.26 -35.59 -11.94
CA VAL A 231 -1.09 -36.97 -12.44
C VAL A 231 0.10 -37.07 -13.40
N ARG A 232 0.41 -35.99 -14.14
CA ARG A 232 1.58 -35.92 -15.01
C ARG A 232 2.86 -36.22 -14.23
N LYS A 233 3.05 -35.55 -13.09
CA LYS A 233 4.23 -35.77 -12.25
C LYS A 233 4.27 -37.18 -11.68
N GLN A 234 3.12 -37.73 -11.25
CA GLN A 234 3.07 -39.11 -10.76
C GLN A 234 3.51 -40.13 -11.83
N LEU A 235 3.10 -39.92 -13.09
CA LEU A 235 3.53 -40.79 -14.20
C LEU A 235 5.02 -40.63 -14.52
N GLU A 236 5.55 -39.41 -14.43
CA GLU A 236 6.98 -39.12 -14.62
C GLU A 236 7.83 -39.76 -13.52
N ASP A 237 7.38 -39.70 -12.27
CA ASP A 237 8.02 -40.36 -11.12
C ASP A 237 8.04 -41.89 -11.31
N ILE A 238 6.96 -42.49 -11.83
CA ILE A 238 6.90 -43.93 -12.14
C ILE A 238 7.84 -44.28 -13.30
N ALA A 239 7.85 -43.49 -14.38
CA ALA A 239 8.74 -43.71 -15.51
C ALA A 239 10.22 -43.67 -15.10
N ALA A 240 10.60 -42.68 -14.27
CA ALA A 240 11.96 -42.55 -13.74
C ALA A 240 12.36 -43.75 -12.86
N GLN A 241 11.43 -44.31 -12.07
CA GLN A 241 11.69 -45.52 -11.27
C GLN A 241 11.96 -46.75 -12.13
N LEU A 242 11.27 -46.88 -13.27
CA LEU A 242 11.46 -48.00 -14.19
C LEU A 242 12.81 -47.89 -14.94
N GLU A 243 13.17 -46.69 -15.38
CA GLU A 243 14.48 -46.45 -16.03
C GLU A 243 15.68 -46.76 -15.11
N LEU A 244 15.55 -46.47 -13.81
CA LEU A 244 16.59 -46.77 -12.81
C LEU A 244 16.67 -48.28 -12.48
N GLY A 245 15.58 -49.02 -12.63
CA GLY A 245 15.52 -50.47 -12.37
C GLY A 245 16.37 -51.28 -13.35
N ASP A 246 16.44 -50.84 -14.61
CA ASP A 246 17.17 -51.53 -15.69
C ASP A 246 18.71 -51.46 -15.54
N ILE A 247 19.23 -50.58 -14.67
CA ILE A 247 20.68 -50.34 -14.48
C ILE A 247 21.29 -51.30 -13.43
N SER A 248 20.50 -52.10 -12.71
CA SER A 248 20.97 -52.90 -11.56
C SER A 248 21.31 -54.38 -11.83
N LEU A 249 21.32 -54.85 -13.09
CA LEU A 249 21.51 -56.29 -13.42
C LEU A 249 22.82 -56.64 -14.15
N ALA A 250 23.88 -55.85 -14.01
CA ALA A 250 25.22 -56.21 -14.48
C ALA A 250 26.22 -56.36 -13.32
N VAL A 251 26.10 -57.46 -12.59
CA VAL A 251 27.17 -58.01 -11.71
C VAL A 251 27.26 -59.51 -11.93
#